data_AF-J7F9Q7-F1
#
_entry.id   AF-J7F9Q7-F1
#
_cell.length_a   1.000
_cell.length_b   1.000
_cell.length_c   1.000
_cell.angle_alpha   90.00
_cell.angle_beta   90.00
_cell.angle_gamma   90.00
#
_symmetry.space_group_name_H-M   'P 1'
#
loop_
_entity.id
_entity.type
_entity.pdbx_description
1 polymer ?
#
loop_
_entity_poly.entity_id
_entity_poly.type
_entity_poly.pdbx_seq_one_letter_code
_entity_poly.pdbx_strand_id
1 'polypeptide(L)' 'MATWNMMLLQDSASPLMEQLMFFHDHTLLILIIITILVSQMLVSMILNKFTHRFLLDGQLIQTSWT' A
#
# COMPACT_ATOMS: atom_id res chain seq x y z
N MET A 1 9.30 -16.24 -21.95
CA MET A 1 9.31 -15.04 -22.83
C MET A 1 8.08 -14.22 -22.51
N ALA A 2 8.21 -12.91 -22.40
CA ALA A 2 7.05 -12.04 -22.19
C ALA A 2 6.13 -12.11 -23.40
N THR A 3 4.84 -12.32 -23.15
CA THR A 3 3.79 -12.18 -24.16
C THR A 3 3.21 -10.77 -24.11
N TRP A 4 2.53 -10.36 -25.18
CA TRP A 4 1.82 -9.10 -25.21
C TRP A 4 0.74 -9.07 -24.11
N ASN A 5 0.62 -7.92 -23.42
CA ASN A 5 -0.30 -7.71 -22.30
C ASN A 5 0.01 -8.50 -21.00
N MET A 6 1.26 -8.91 -20.80
CA MET A 6 1.70 -9.53 -19.54
C MET A 6 1.83 -8.47 -18.43
N MET A 7 1.00 -8.58 -17.38
CA MET A 7 1.02 -7.66 -16.22
C MET A 7 1.84 -8.17 -15.02
N LEU A 8 2.10 -9.48 -14.95
CA LEU A 8 2.85 -10.13 -13.87
C LEU A 8 4.27 -10.51 -14.32
N LEU A 9 5.08 -11.03 -13.39
CA LEU A 9 6.41 -11.56 -13.66
C LEU A 9 6.33 -12.84 -14.52
N GLN A 10 7.37 -13.06 -15.33
CA GLN A 10 7.53 -14.32 -16.07
C GLN A 10 7.75 -15.50 -15.13
N ASP A 11 7.30 -16.68 -15.56
CA ASP A 11 7.54 -17.93 -14.82
C ASP A 11 9.03 -18.12 -14.52
N SER A 12 9.33 -18.65 -13.33
CA SER A 12 10.72 -18.86 -12.88
C SER A 12 11.43 -19.89 -13.74
N ALA A 13 12.63 -19.53 -14.21
CA ALA A 13 13.58 -20.46 -14.81
C ALA A 13 14.67 -20.93 -13.83
N SER A 14 14.67 -20.44 -12.58
CA SER A 14 15.64 -20.81 -11.55
C SER A 14 15.05 -20.72 -10.13
N PRO A 15 15.58 -21.48 -9.16
CA PRO A 15 15.13 -21.42 -7.76
C PRO A 15 15.25 -20.03 -7.13
N LEU A 16 16.24 -19.24 -7.55
CA LEU A 16 16.42 -17.86 -7.07
C LEU A 16 15.29 -16.95 -7.57
N MET A 17 14.86 -17.11 -8.82
CA MET A 17 13.74 -16.33 -9.36
C MET A 17 12.44 -16.64 -8.63
N GLU A 18 12.24 -17.90 -8.22
CA GLU A 18 11.08 -18.30 -7.40
C GLU A 18 11.07 -17.61 -6.03
N GLN A 19 12.22 -17.51 -5.36
CA GLN A 19 12.35 -16.75 -4.11
C GLN A 19 12.06 -15.26 -4.30
N LEU A 20 12.51 -14.67 -5.41
CA LEU A 20 12.21 -13.27 -5.73
C LEU A 20 10.73 -13.03 -6.02
N MET A 21 10.03 -13.98 -6.65
CA MET A 21 8.58 -13.89 -6.85
C MET A 21 7.84 -13.95 -5.51
N PHE A 22 8.21 -14.83 -4.58
CA PHE A 22 7.63 -14.85 -3.23
C PHE A 22 7.86 -13.53 -2.47
N PHE A 23 9.08 -12.98 -2.57
CA PHE A 23 9.38 -11.68 -1.98
C PHE A 23 8.56 -10.57 -2.61
N HIS A 24 8.49 -10.52 -3.94
CA HIS A 24 7.70 -9.55 -4.68
C HIS A 24 6.23 -9.57 -4.24
N ASP A 25 5.60 -10.75 -4.22
CA ASP A 25 4.19 -10.89 -3.85
C ASP A 25 3.92 -10.44 -2.41
N HIS A 26 4.84 -10.73 -1.49
CA HIS A 26 4.73 -10.24 -0.12
C HIS A 26 4.84 -8.71 -0.04
N THR A 27 5.80 -8.11 -0.75
CA THR A 27 5.95 -6.65 -0.78
C THR A 27 4.76 -5.96 -1.43
N LEU A 28 4.21 -6.53 -2.51
CA LEU A 28 3.05 -6.01 -3.20
C LEU A 28 1.81 -6.06 -2.30
N LEU A 29 1.64 -7.14 -1.52
CA LEU A 29 0.56 -7.24 -0.53
C LEU A 29 0.63 -6.10 0.49
N ILE A 30 1.82 -5.81 1.04
CA ILE A 30 2.00 -4.71 2.00
C ILE A 30 1.67 -3.36 1.35
N LEU A 31 2.14 -3.14 0.12
CA LEU A 31 1.90 -1.90 -0.62
C LEU A 31 0.39 -1.69 -0.89
N ILE A 32 -0.33 -2.73 -1.29
CA ILE A 32 -1.77 -2.66 -1.52
C ILE A 32 -2.51 -2.33 -0.22
N ILE A 33 -2.14 -2.94 0.90
CA ILE A 33 -2.77 -2.63 2.21
C ILE A 33 -2.57 -1.16 2.56
N ILE A 34 -1.35 -0.63 2.42
CA ILE A 34 -1.05 0.78 2.73
C ILE A 34 -1.82 1.72 1.80
N THR A 35 -1.84 1.44 0.49
CA THR A 35 -2.55 2.30 -0.48
C THR A 35 -4.06 2.31 -0.25
N ILE A 36 -4.67 1.16 0.08
CA ILE A 36 -6.09 1.11 0.45
C ILE A 36 -6.33 1.91 1.73
N LEU A 37 -5.53 1.71 2.78
CA LEU A 37 -5.68 2.42 4.05
C LEU A 37 -5.59 3.94 3.87
N VAL A 38 -4.59 4.42 3.13
CA VAL A 38 -4.42 5.85 2.82
C VAL A 38 -5.57 6.37 1.97
N SER A 39 -6.02 5.62 0.95
CA SER A 39 -7.14 6.04 0.11
C SER A 39 -8.44 6.19 0.90
N GLN A 40 -8.71 5.28 1.83
CA GLN A 40 -9.88 5.35 2.71
C GLN A 40 -9.81 6.56 3.64
N MET A 41 -8.64 6.84 4.22
CA MET A 41 -8.43 8.05 5.02
C MET A 41 -8.70 9.32 4.21
N LEU A 42 -8.14 9.43 2.99
CA LEU A 42 -8.37 10.58 2.12
C LEU A 42 -9.85 10.76 1.76
N VAL A 43 -10.54 9.67 1.38
CA VAL A 43 -11.97 9.70 1.05
C VAL A 43 -12.79 10.16 2.27
N SER A 44 -12.47 9.66 3.46
CA SER A 44 -13.17 10.06 4.68
C SER A 44 -12.97 11.54 5.01
N MET A 45 -11.78 12.11 4.79
CA MET A 45 -11.52 13.53 5.01
C MET A 45 -12.32 14.42 4.04
N ILE A 46 -12.44 14.01 2.78
CA ILE A 46 -13.20 14.76 1.76
C ILE A 46 -14.71 14.73 2.04
N LEU A 47 -15.24 13.59 2.48
CA LEU A 47 -16.67 13.42 2.76
C LEU A 47 -17.10 13.91 4.15
N ASN A 48 -16.16 14.28 5.01
CA ASN A 48 -16.46 14.73 6.35
C ASN A 48 -17.12 16.12 6.34
N LYS A 49 -18.32 16.22 6.91
CA LYS A 49 -19.07 17.49 7.05
C LYS A 49 -18.65 18.30 8.27
N PHE A 50 -17.93 17.70 9.22
CA PHE A 50 -17.55 18.33 10.48
C PHE A 50 -16.15 18.95 10.37
N THR A 51 -16.03 20.23 10.74
CA THR A 51 -14.76 20.95 10.77
C THR A 51 -14.18 20.97 12.18
N HIS A 52 -12.98 20.42 12.37
CA HIS A 52 -12.25 20.49 13.64
C HIS A 52 -11.07 21.47 13.54
N ARG A 53 -11.31 22.75 13.86
CA ARG A 53 -10.34 23.85 13.65
C ARG A 53 -9.20 23.90 14.67
N PHE A 54 -9.39 23.38 15.88
CA PHE A 54 -8.42 23.51 16.99
C PHE A 54 -7.61 22.23 17.25
N LEU A 55 -7.35 21.42 16.22
CA LEU A 55 -6.42 20.28 16.34
C LEU A 55 -4.97 20.80 16.38
N LEU A 56 -4.56 21.39 17.51
CA LEU A 56 -3.27 22.06 17.67
C LEU A 56 -2.16 21.14 18.18
N ASP A 57 -2.52 20.08 18.91
CA ASP A 57 -1.60 19.06 19.39
C ASP A 57 -2.03 17.69 18.88
N GLY A 58 -1.14 17.06 18.10
CA GLY A 58 -1.37 15.79 17.41
C GLY A 58 -0.47 14.66 17.91
N GLN A 59 0.16 14.77 19.08
CA GLN A 59 1.19 13.83 19.53
C GLN A 59 0.71 12.37 19.58
N LEU A 60 -0.55 12.14 19.96
CA LEU A 60 -1.16 10.81 19.92
C LEU A 60 -1.27 10.25 18.49
N ILE A 61 -1.60 11.10 17.52
CA ILE A 61 -1.71 10.67 16.11
C ILE A 61 -0.32 10.42 15.52
N GLN A 62 0.67 11.24 15.88
CA GLN A 62 2.07 11.04 15.49
C GLN A 62 2.62 9.71 15.99
N THR A 63 2.37 9.39 17.26
CA THR A 63 2.78 8.10 17.85
C THR A 63 2.11 6.90 17.16
N SER A 64 0.95 7.10 16.51
CA SER A 64 0.24 6.03 15.80
C SER A 64 0.77 5.76 14.39
N TRP A 65 1.41 6.72 13.71
CA TRP A 65 1.86 6.57 12.32
C TRP A 65 3.38 6.50 12.13
N THR A 66 4.18 6.81 13.15
CA THR A 66 5.65 6.63 13.16
C THR A 66 6.03 5.42 13.97
#